data_AF-A0AAF6B589-F1
#
_entry.id   AF-A0AAF6B589-F1
#
_cell.length_a   1.000
_cell.length_b   1.000
_cell.length_c   1.000
_cell.angle_alpha   90.00
_cell.angle_beta   90.00
_cell.angle_gamma   90.00
#
_symmetry.space_group_name_H-M   'P 1'
#
loop_
_entity.id
_entity.type
_entity.pdbx_description
1 polymer ?
#
loop_
_entity_poly.entity_id
_entity_poly.type
_entity_poly.pdbx_seq_one_letter_code
_entity_poly.pdbx_strand_id
1 'polypeptide(L)'
;MAIRGSQLLDMWRWDTEPEDTEQKELVEEVEEEEIEAKKDEDEEPKLKVTVDDVKTAPMDYRFPTTNQAKHCYTRYNEYHKCIAEKGEDASECTKYAKYYRSLCPGEWVEKWNEQREAGTYAGRY
;
A
#
# COMPACT_ATOMS: atom_id res chain seq x y z
N MET A 1 -20.92 50.83 -29.61
CA MET A 1 -21.86 50.08 -28.74
C MET A 1 -21.59 48.60 -28.88
N ALA A 2 -21.60 47.89 -27.75
CA ALA A 2 -21.22 46.49 -27.56
C ALA A 2 -22.17 45.47 -28.20
N ILE A 3 -21.66 44.26 -28.53
CA ILE A 3 -22.36 42.98 -28.29
C ILE A 3 -21.32 41.90 -27.89
N ARG A 4 -21.72 41.09 -26.92
CA ARG A 4 -21.02 40.03 -26.18
C ARG A 4 -20.90 38.72 -26.98
N GLY A 5 -19.96 37.87 -26.60
CA GLY A 5 -19.91 36.43 -26.94
C GLY A 5 -18.47 35.92 -26.89
N SER A 6 -18.03 35.32 -25.79
CA SER A 6 -18.15 33.88 -25.48
C SER A 6 -17.06 33.02 -26.16
N GLN A 7 -15.84 33.03 -25.60
CA GLN A 7 -14.96 31.85 -25.64
C GLN A 7 -13.91 31.97 -24.53
N LEU A 8 -14.24 31.50 -23.33
CA LEU A 8 -13.28 31.16 -22.28
C LEU A 8 -12.89 29.69 -22.51
N LEU A 9 -11.87 29.43 -23.34
CA LEU A 9 -11.19 28.13 -23.39
C LEU A 9 -9.80 28.20 -24.06
N ASP A 10 -8.93 29.06 -23.56
CA ASP A 10 -7.52 29.11 -23.99
C ASP A 10 -6.60 29.32 -22.78
N MET A 11 -6.59 28.36 -21.85
CA MET A 11 -5.64 28.39 -20.74
C MET A 11 -5.17 27.01 -20.28
N TRP A 12 -4.95 26.08 -21.21
CA TRP A 12 -4.10 24.89 -20.97
C TRP A 12 -3.26 24.61 -22.21
N ARG A 13 -2.59 25.66 -22.70
CA ARG A 13 -1.49 25.57 -23.66
C ARG A 13 -0.19 25.45 -22.86
N TRP A 14 0.09 24.25 -22.38
CA TRP A 14 1.42 23.89 -21.89
C TRP A 14 2.18 23.31 -23.09
N ASP A 15 2.76 24.19 -23.89
CA ASP A 15 3.72 23.80 -24.91
C ASP A 15 4.89 23.08 -24.22
N THR A 16 5.17 21.90 -24.75
CA THR A 16 6.39 21.11 -24.56
C THR A 16 7.57 21.89 -25.15
N GLU A 17 8.75 21.84 -24.52
CA GLU A 17 10.04 21.50 -25.16
C GLU A 17 11.17 21.37 -24.11
N PRO A 18 12.25 20.61 -24.41
CA PRO A 18 12.97 19.73 -23.48
C PRO A 18 14.45 20.11 -23.26
N GLU A 19 15.14 19.48 -22.29
CA GLU A 19 16.56 19.04 -22.32
C GLU A 19 17.02 18.64 -20.89
N ASP A 20 17.07 17.34 -20.61
CA ASP A 20 18.23 16.66 -19.99
C ASP A 20 18.07 15.15 -20.21
N THR A 21 19.02 14.58 -20.93
CA THR A 21 18.86 13.40 -21.81
C THR A 21 19.36 12.09 -21.21
N GLU A 22 19.69 12.01 -19.93
CA GLU A 22 20.48 10.87 -19.42
C GLU A 22 19.70 9.83 -18.61
N GLN A 23 18.50 10.14 -18.10
CA GLN A 23 17.76 9.23 -17.22
C GLN A 23 16.66 8.45 -17.94
N LYS A 24 16.45 8.70 -19.23
CA LYS A 24 15.41 8.01 -20.03
C LYS A 24 15.85 6.63 -20.51
N GLU A 25 17.15 6.40 -20.68
CA GLU A 25 17.65 5.11 -21.21
C GLU A 25 17.57 3.96 -20.19
N LEU A 26 17.56 4.24 -18.87
CA LEU A 26 17.50 3.19 -17.84
C LEU A 26 16.07 2.77 -17.46
N VAL A 27 15.07 3.53 -17.92
CA VAL A 27 13.64 3.23 -17.71
C VAL A 27 13.06 2.43 -18.87
N GLU A 28 13.71 2.46 -20.04
CA GLU A 28 13.25 1.75 -21.24
C GLU A 28 13.54 0.24 -21.17
N GLU A 29 14.61 -0.19 -20.47
CA GLU A 29 14.92 -1.63 -20.35
C GLU A 29 14.01 -2.41 -19.37
N VAL A 30 13.26 -1.75 -18.49
CA VAL A 30 12.47 -2.47 -17.46
C VAL A 30 10.99 -2.66 -17.83
N GLU A 31 10.46 -1.88 -18.79
CA GLU A 31 9.07 -2.04 -19.25
C GLU A 31 8.89 -3.14 -20.32
N GLU A 32 9.95 -3.61 -20.99
CA GLU A 32 9.81 -4.59 -22.07
C GLU A 32 9.67 -6.07 -21.64
N GLU A 33 9.96 -6.44 -20.37
CA GLU A 33 9.81 -7.84 -19.94
C GLU A 33 8.38 -8.26 -19.54
N GLU A 34 7.38 -7.37 -19.58
CA GLU A 34 5.98 -7.75 -19.28
C GLU A 34 5.17 -8.24 -20.49
N ILE A 35 5.67 -8.23 -21.72
CA ILE A 35 4.79 -8.43 -22.88
C ILE A 35 5.33 -9.51 -23.84
N GLU A 36 4.58 -10.61 -23.92
CA GLU A 36 4.63 -11.70 -24.92
C GLU A 36 5.18 -13.06 -24.44
N ALA A 37 4.28 -13.90 -23.89
CA ALA A 37 3.91 -15.17 -24.54
C ALA A 37 2.99 -16.03 -23.64
N LYS A 38 1.68 -15.79 -23.74
CA LYS A 38 0.63 -16.82 -23.99
C LYS A 38 -0.75 -16.16 -23.97
N LYS A 39 -1.18 -15.72 -25.15
CA LYS A 39 -2.60 -15.63 -25.49
C LYS A 39 -3.00 -17.01 -26.01
N ASP A 40 -3.84 -17.71 -25.27
CA ASP A 40 -4.71 -18.74 -25.82
C ASP A 40 -6.05 -18.66 -25.09
N GLU A 41 -7.04 -18.22 -25.87
CA GLU A 41 -8.47 -18.53 -25.83
C GLU A 41 -9.38 -17.88 -24.75
N ASP A 42 -10.38 -17.17 -25.28
CA ASP A 42 -11.60 -16.66 -24.65
C ASP A 42 -12.22 -17.59 -23.60
N GLU A 43 -11.86 -17.41 -22.34
CA GLU A 43 -12.78 -17.66 -21.22
C GLU A 43 -12.60 -16.53 -20.21
N GLU A 44 -13.61 -15.66 -20.06
CA GLU A 44 -13.65 -14.70 -18.96
C GLU A 44 -13.41 -15.46 -17.64
N PRO A 45 -12.30 -15.26 -16.90
CA PRO A 45 -12.24 -15.75 -15.54
C PRO A 45 -13.14 -14.84 -14.72
N LYS A 46 -14.41 -15.20 -14.61
CA LYS A 46 -15.30 -14.67 -13.58
C LYS A 46 -14.74 -15.11 -12.24
N LEU A 47 -13.75 -14.38 -11.71
CA LEU A 47 -13.30 -14.51 -10.33
C LEU A 47 -14.43 -13.96 -9.46
N LYS A 48 -15.39 -14.82 -9.18
CA LYS A 48 -16.40 -14.63 -8.13
C LYS A 48 -15.65 -14.66 -6.80
N VAL A 49 -15.06 -13.53 -6.43
CA VAL A 49 -14.59 -13.28 -5.07
C VAL A 49 -15.82 -13.37 -4.20
N THR A 50 -15.98 -14.50 -3.51
CA THR A 50 -17.05 -14.64 -2.54
C THR A 50 -16.66 -13.85 -1.30
N VAL A 51 -17.64 -13.27 -0.60
CA VAL A 51 -17.37 -12.47 0.62
C VAL A 51 -16.65 -13.32 1.69
N ASP A 52 -16.76 -14.64 1.61
CA ASP A 52 -16.09 -15.63 2.45
C ASP A 52 -14.56 -15.71 2.23
N ASP A 53 -14.07 -15.27 1.07
CA ASP A 53 -12.64 -15.24 0.74
C ASP A 53 -11.93 -13.97 1.26
N VAL A 54 -12.70 -12.90 1.53
CA VAL A 54 -12.19 -11.65 2.10
C VAL A 54 -11.99 -11.81 3.61
N LYS A 55 -10.88 -12.43 3.99
CA LYS A 55 -10.50 -12.64 5.39
C LYS A 55 -9.69 -11.45 5.91
N THR A 56 -10.29 -10.70 6.83
CA THR A 56 -9.63 -9.61 7.57
C THR A 56 -9.26 -10.05 8.99
N ALA A 57 -8.67 -9.15 9.78
CA ALA A 57 -8.39 -9.43 11.19
C ALA A 57 -9.68 -9.74 11.97
N PRO A 58 -9.67 -10.75 12.87
CA PRO A 58 -10.82 -11.04 13.72
C PRO A 58 -11.08 -9.93 14.74
N MET A 59 -12.33 -9.84 15.20
CA MET A 59 -12.72 -8.92 16.28
C MET A 59 -11.99 -9.28 17.59
N ASP A 60 -11.27 -8.32 18.18
CA ASP A 60 -10.65 -8.49 19.50
C ASP A 60 -11.54 -7.90 20.60
N TYR A 61 -12.09 -8.77 21.46
CA TYR A 61 -12.96 -8.37 22.57
C TYR A 61 -12.27 -7.48 23.62
N ARG A 62 -10.93 -7.42 23.64
CA ARG A 62 -10.18 -6.50 24.52
C ARG A 62 -10.36 -5.03 24.11
N PHE A 63 -10.72 -4.79 22.85
CA PHE A 63 -10.92 -3.46 22.30
C PHE A 63 -12.35 -3.32 21.73
N PRO A 64 -13.39 -3.26 22.58
CA PRO A 64 -14.79 -3.17 22.15
C PRO A 64 -15.19 -1.77 21.66
N THR A 65 -14.31 -0.77 21.80
CA THR A 65 -14.61 0.61 21.45
C THR A 65 -14.39 0.86 19.95
N THR A 66 -15.05 1.89 19.41
CA THR A 66 -14.90 2.27 18.00
C THR A 66 -13.49 2.75 17.65
N ASN A 67 -12.73 3.27 18.63
CA ASN A 67 -11.36 3.73 18.41
C ASN A 67 -10.38 2.54 18.35
N GLN A 68 -10.01 2.14 17.13
CA GLN A 68 -9.10 1.02 16.86
C GLN A 68 -7.60 1.37 16.97
N ALA A 69 -7.24 2.61 17.35
CA ALA A 69 -5.84 3.03 17.42
C ALA A 69 -5.00 2.15 18.37
N LYS A 70 -5.55 1.84 19.56
CA LYS A 70 -4.89 0.93 20.50
C LYS A 70 -4.80 -0.49 19.97
N HIS A 71 -5.83 -0.96 19.27
CA HIS A 71 -5.83 -2.29 18.67
C HIS A 71 -4.74 -2.41 17.60
N CYS A 72 -4.63 -1.44 16.71
CA CYS A 72 -3.54 -1.34 15.72
C CYS A 72 -2.16 -1.36 16.41
N TYR A 73 -1.94 -0.47 17.38
CA TYR A 73 -0.65 -0.37 18.08
C TYR A 73 -0.28 -1.69 18.78
N THR A 74 -1.23 -2.36 19.43
CA THR A 74 -0.98 -3.67 20.05
C THR A 74 -0.60 -4.73 19.01
N ARG A 75 -1.31 -4.82 17.88
CA ARG A 75 -1.00 -5.81 16.82
C ARG A 75 0.35 -5.59 16.16
N TYR A 76 0.73 -4.33 15.95
CA TYR A 76 2.05 -3.97 15.42
C TYR A 76 3.19 -4.44 16.34
N ASN A 77 3.04 -4.20 17.66
CA ASN A 77 4.02 -4.67 18.65
C ASN A 77 4.02 -6.19 18.80
N GLU A 78 2.87 -6.86 18.69
CA GLU A 78 2.80 -8.34 18.73
C GLU A 78 3.55 -8.98 17.56
N TYR A 79 3.49 -8.40 16.37
CA TYR A 79 4.27 -8.85 15.22
C TYR A 79 5.77 -8.75 15.47
N HIS A 80 6.25 -7.58 15.92
CA HIS A 80 7.67 -7.37 16.18
C HIS A 80 8.19 -8.20 17.37
N LYS A 81 7.35 -8.41 18.39
CA LYS A 81 7.64 -9.37 19.46
C LYS A 81 7.80 -10.78 18.91
N CYS A 82 6.91 -11.20 18.01
CA CYS A 82 6.97 -12.53 17.40
C CYS A 82 8.28 -12.72 16.61
N ILE A 83 8.69 -11.73 15.83
CA ILE A 83 9.97 -11.77 15.10
C ILE A 83 11.15 -11.83 16.06
N ALA A 84 11.14 -11.03 17.13
CA ALA A 84 12.22 -11.00 18.11
C ALA A 84 12.36 -12.33 18.89
N GLU A 85 11.25 -13.04 19.16
CA GLU A 85 11.26 -14.30 19.92
C GLU A 85 11.43 -15.55 19.04
N LYS A 86 10.80 -15.58 17.86
CA LYS A 86 10.69 -16.79 17.02
C LYS A 86 11.51 -16.74 15.72
N GLY A 87 12.01 -15.56 15.32
CA GLY A 87 12.65 -15.33 14.03
C GLY A 87 11.67 -15.02 12.90
N GLU A 88 12.19 -14.53 11.78
CA GLU A 88 11.41 -14.00 10.65
C GLU A 88 10.52 -15.05 9.94
N ASP A 89 10.89 -16.33 10.01
CA ASP A 89 10.25 -17.42 9.24
C ASP A 89 9.11 -18.15 9.97
N ALA A 90 8.77 -17.73 11.19
CA ALA A 90 7.70 -18.40 11.92
C ALA A 90 6.34 -18.11 11.27
N SER A 91 5.66 -19.17 10.81
CA SER A 91 4.30 -19.10 10.24
C SER A 91 3.29 -18.39 11.14
N GLU A 92 3.52 -18.37 12.46
CA GLU A 92 2.71 -17.63 13.42
C GLU A 92 2.88 -16.11 13.30
N CYS A 93 4.07 -15.61 12.98
CA CYS A 93 4.33 -14.18 12.81
C CYS A 93 3.65 -13.63 11.57
N THR A 94 3.54 -14.44 10.51
CA THR A 94 2.83 -14.05 9.27
C THR A 94 1.36 -13.72 9.50
N LYS A 95 0.71 -14.34 10.50
CA LYS A 95 -0.69 -14.05 10.87
C LYS A 95 -0.82 -12.64 11.47
N TYR A 96 0.07 -12.29 12.40
CA TYR A 96 0.14 -10.95 12.97
C TYR A 96 0.49 -9.91 11.91
N ALA A 97 1.30 -10.31 10.93
CA ALA A 97 1.66 -9.47 9.80
C ALA A 97 0.46 -9.09 8.92
N LYS A 98 -0.50 -10.01 8.75
CA LYS A 98 -1.77 -9.72 8.06
C LYS A 98 -2.66 -8.82 8.90
N TYR A 99 -2.72 -9.05 10.21
CA TYR A 99 -3.60 -8.29 11.10
C TYR A 99 -3.22 -6.81 11.19
N TYR A 100 -1.95 -6.48 11.46
CA TYR A 100 -1.58 -5.06 11.58
C TYR A 100 -1.72 -4.32 10.25
N ARG A 101 -1.44 -4.97 9.10
CA ARG A 101 -1.65 -4.37 7.76
C ARG A 101 -3.12 -4.07 7.47
N SER A 102 -4.04 -4.87 8.00
CA SER A 102 -5.49 -4.64 7.82
C SER A 102 -6.11 -3.64 8.80
N LEU A 103 -5.49 -3.44 9.97
CA LEU A 103 -6.03 -2.60 11.04
C LEU A 103 -5.39 -1.21 11.12
N CYS A 104 -4.12 -1.11 10.76
CA CYS A 104 -3.34 0.11 10.90
C CYS A 104 -3.38 0.96 9.61
N PRO A 105 -3.48 2.29 9.74
CA PRO A 105 -3.17 3.19 8.63
C PRO A 105 -1.71 3.01 8.17
N GLY A 106 -1.47 3.01 6.85
CA GLY A 106 -0.13 2.86 6.27
C GLY A 106 0.87 3.88 6.81
N GLU A 107 0.47 5.15 6.87
CA GLU A 107 1.29 6.24 7.44
C GLU A 107 1.79 5.97 8.87
N TRP A 108 1.01 5.28 9.71
CA TRP A 108 1.43 5.01 11.09
C TRP A 108 2.51 3.93 11.12
N VAL A 109 2.33 2.89 10.29
CA VAL A 109 3.29 1.80 10.17
C VAL A 109 4.61 2.33 9.62
N GLU A 110 4.59 3.17 8.60
CA GLU A 110 5.80 3.78 8.02
C GLU A 110 6.54 4.62 9.06
N LYS A 111 5.84 5.54 9.74
CA LYS A 111 6.45 6.37 10.80
C LYS A 111 7.04 5.53 11.93
N TRP A 112 6.38 4.45 12.33
CA TRP A 112 6.93 3.55 13.35
C TRP A 112 8.12 2.74 12.83
N ASN A 113 8.12 2.29 11.57
CA ASN A 113 9.26 1.61 10.97
C ASN A 113 10.49 2.54 10.94
N GLU A 114 10.34 3.78 10.49
CA GLU A 114 11.41 4.79 10.51
C GLU A 114 11.96 5.02 11.92
N GLN A 115 11.07 5.17 12.92
CA GLN A 115 11.48 5.32 14.32
C GLN A 115 12.25 4.10 14.84
N ARG A 116 11.93 2.90 14.37
CA ARG A 116 12.64 1.67 14.75
C ARG A 116 14.01 1.59 14.10
N GLU A 117 14.12 1.92 12.82
CA GLU A 117 15.40 1.98 12.11
C GLU A 117 16.32 3.05 12.73
N ALA A 118 15.73 4.18 13.17
CA ALA A 118 16.43 5.23 13.90
C ALA A 118 16.70 4.87 15.38
N GLY A 119 16.14 3.78 15.92
CA GLY A 119 16.27 3.38 17.33
C GLY A 119 15.57 4.31 18.33
N THR A 120 14.63 5.15 17.88
CA THR A 120 13.90 6.13 18.70
C THR A 120 12.48 5.68 19.07
N TYR A 121 12.09 4.48 18.67
CA TYR A 121 10.75 3.93 18.93
C TYR A 121 10.48 3.78 20.44
N ALA A 122 9.33 4.30 20.89
CA ALA A 122 8.97 4.31 22.31
C ALA A 122 8.45 2.95 22.84
N GLY A 123 8.08 2.02 21.95
CA GLY A 123 7.60 0.68 22.33
C GLY A 123 8.75 -0.27 22.68
N ARG A 124 8.46 -1.28 23.53
CA ARG A 124 9.45 -2.30 23.93
C ARG A 124 9.89 -3.17 22.77
N TYR A 125 8.92 -3.57 21.93
CA TYR A 125 9.10 -4.55 20.86
C TYR A 125 8.89 -3.93 19.54
#